data_AF-A0A1Q5JAK8-F1
#
_entry.id   AF-A0A1Q5JAK8-F1
#
_cell.length_a   1.000
_cell.length_b   1.000
_cell.length_c   1.000
_cell.angle_alpha   90.00
_cell.angle_beta   90.00
_cell.angle_gamma   90.00
#
_symmetry.space_group_name_H-M   'P 1'
#
loop_
_entity.id
_entity.type
_entity.pdbx_description
1 polymer ?
#
loop_
_entity_poly.entity_id
_entity_poly.type
_entity_poly.pdbx_seq_one_letter_code
_entity_poly.pdbx_strand_id
1 'polypeptide(L)'
;MNTQRGNSAQASIGELALRLVAADTDGWTPEGVKAAGAEMGWVWKEGAHGPVLVTGRAAGDARPRPVGEYEKRYVHGESYVEIAVPLATPAPDAAAQAAAFRAAKDEVTAVLGDPSVMGSHGDMGPFYDSEPDWGAPFLRWRGRANTLELRAGKAGPELVLQPTDPAENWFWRQGVGEEHSISGFFGSNRDEANIGLGFPGGWTARSWETVTRSLGDFLGALPAEATALGVRFAMPFYGRNSRSAPLLFEVVCGDRLSIGCFVPDDVDAAALGWGTVAEHPRTAAVFADDDPKWRVDAGGPGEPKGRALAEMLVATARAAGVSEPTDLIVGGEACYVDGYSLTFYGLGLPTG
;
A
#
# COMPACT_ATOMS: atom_id res chain seq x y z
N MET A 1 -50.23 17.26 -9.04
CA MET A 1 -49.20 16.91 -8.05
C MET A 1 -48.82 15.45 -8.29
N ASN A 2 -47.77 15.22 -9.08
CA ASN A 2 -47.21 13.89 -9.29
C ASN A 2 -45.97 13.75 -8.42
N THR A 3 -46.08 12.98 -7.35
CA THR A 3 -44.98 12.55 -6.51
C THR A 3 -44.16 11.51 -7.28
N GLN A 4 -43.09 11.95 -7.94
CA GLN A 4 -42.01 11.05 -8.33
C GLN A 4 -41.36 10.53 -7.04
N ARG A 5 -41.61 9.26 -6.73
CA ARG A 5 -40.84 8.51 -5.72
C ARG A 5 -39.40 8.43 -6.21
N GLY A 6 -38.51 9.21 -5.61
CA GLY A 6 -37.07 9.08 -5.79
C GLY A 6 -36.64 7.71 -5.30
N ASN A 7 -36.30 6.83 -6.24
CA ASN A 7 -35.61 5.58 -5.96
C ASN A 7 -34.11 5.93 -5.94
N SER A 8 -33.63 6.50 -4.85
CA SER A 8 -32.22 6.88 -4.66
C SER A 8 -31.53 5.95 -3.66
N ALA A 9 -31.64 4.63 -3.88
CA ALA A 9 -30.70 3.71 -3.26
C ALA A 9 -29.39 3.86 -4.05
N GLN A 10 -28.42 4.54 -3.44
CA GLN A 10 -27.07 4.63 -3.99
C GLN A 10 -26.51 3.22 -4.14
N ALA A 11 -26.03 2.84 -5.32
CA ALA A 11 -25.45 1.53 -5.56
C ALA A 11 -24.32 1.25 -4.55
N SER A 12 -24.31 0.01 -4.04
CA SER A 12 -23.27 -0.47 -3.12
C SER A 12 -21.88 -0.37 -3.75
N ILE A 13 -20.82 -0.46 -2.93
CA ILE A 13 -19.44 -0.40 -3.47
C ILE A 13 -19.18 -1.62 -4.36
N GLY A 14 -19.66 -2.80 -3.96
CA GLY A 14 -19.56 -4.02 -4.77
C GLY A 14 -20.27 -3.90 -6.13
N GLU A 15 -21.51 -3.41 -6.17
CA GLU A 15 -22.22 -3.20 -7.46
C GLU A 15 -21.50 -2.19 -8.36
N LEU A 16 -20.93 -1.14 -7.78
CA LEU A 16 -20.11 -0.18 -8.52
C LEU A 16 -18.86 -0.85 -9.10
N ALA A 17 -18.16 -1.68 -8.32
CA ALA A 17 -16.98 -2.41 -8.78
C ALA A 17 -17.29 -3.32 -9.97
N LEU A 18 -18.39 -4.10 -9.89
CA LEU A 18 -18.85 -4.96 -10.98
C LEU A 18 -19.12 -4.16 -12.28
N ARG A 19 -19.77 -3.00 -12.15
CA ARG A 19 -20.06 -2.12 -13.30
C ARG A 19 -18.80 -1.51 -13.88
N LEU A 20 -17.84 -1.12 -13.05
CA LEU A 20 -16.56 -0.57 -13.50
C LEU A 20 -15.73 -1.61 -14.25
N VAL A 21 -15.63 -2.84 -13.73
CA VAL A 21 -14.91 -3.94 -14.42
C VAL A 21 -15.55 -4.29 -15.76
N ALA A 22 -16.88 -4.22 -15.85
CA ALA A 22 -17.61 -4.49 -17.07
C ALA A 22 -17.64 -3.32 -18.08
N ALA A 23 -17.12 -2.14 -17.71
CA ALA A 23 -17.21 -0.95 -18.54
C ALA A 23 -16.32 -1.06 -19.78
N ASP A 24 -16.91 -0.76 -20.93
CA ASP A 24 -16.17 -0.57 -22.18
C ASP A 24 -15.74 0.90 -22.30
N THR A 25 -14.44 1.13 -22.18
CA THR A 25 -13.85 2.48 -22.28
C THR A 25 -13.44 2.82 -23.72
N ASP A 26 -13.69 1.92 -24.68
CA ASP A 26 -13.34 2.06 -26.11
C ASP A 26 -11.91 2.59 -26.31
N GLY A 27 -10.94 1.88 -25.73
CA GLY A 27 -9.53 2.27 -25.79
C GLY A 27 -9.20 3.56 -25.03
N TRP A 28 -10.01 3.94 -24.04
CA TRP A 28 -9.84 5.14 -23.23
C TRP A 28 -9.86 6.45 -24.05
N THR A 29 -10.66 6.46 -25.10
CA THR A 29 -10.97 7.67 -25.88
C THR A 29 -11.90 8.60 -25.10
N PRO A 30 -11.97 9.90 -25.45
CA PRO A 30 -12.92 10.81 -24.82
C PRO A 30 -14.38 10.37 -24.96
N GLU A 31 -14.75 9.85 -26.12
CA GLU A 31 -16.09 9.33 -26.40
C GLU A 31 -16.37 8.05 -25.62
N GLY A 32 -15.41 7.12 -25.56
CA GLY A 32 -15.51 5.88 -24.80
C GLY A 32 -15.68 6.10 -23.30
N VAL A 33 -14.85 6.97 -22.70
CA VAL A 33 -14.96 7.32 -21.27
C VAL A 33 -16.29 8.01 -20.95
N LYS A 34 -16.76 8.90 -21.84
CA LYS A 34 -18.09 9.54 -21.72
C LYS A 34 -19.22 8.51 -21.79
N ALA A 35 -19.13 7.56 -22.72
CA ALA A 35 -20.11 6.48 -22.88
C ALA A 35 -20.17 5.57 -21.65
N ALA A 36 -19.01 5.10 -21.16
CA ALA A 36 -18.90 4.31 -19.93
C ALA A 36 -19.55 5.03 -18.73
N GLY A 37 -19.28 6.34 -18.57
CA GLY A 37 -19.94 7.15 -17.55
C GLY A 37 -21.47 7.24 -17.72
N ALA A 38 -21.94 7.41 -18.95
CA ALA A 38 -23.38 7.46 -19.25
C ALA A 38 -24.09 6.13 -18.97
N GLU A 39 -23.47 4.99 -19.27
CA GLU A 39 -23.96 3.65 -18.90
C GLU A 39 -24.03 3.45 -17.39
N MET A 40 -23.15 4.14 -16.65
CA MET A 40 -23.19 4.20 -15.19
C MET A 40 -24.33 5.07 -14.64
N GLY A 41 -24.99 5.85 -15.50
CA GLY A 41 -26.00 6.85 -15.16
C GLY A 41 -25.40 8.20 -14.74
N TRP A 42 -24.12 8.44 -15.05
CA TRP A 42 -23.41 9.66 -14.67
C TRP A 42 -23.44 10.69 -15.78
N VAL A 43 -23.33 11.96 -15.39
CA VAL A 43 -23.39 13.09 -16.32
C VAL A 43 -22.01 13.71 -16.46
N TRP A 44 -21.46 13.70 -17.67
CA TRP A 44 -20.23 14.40 -17.98
C TRP A 44 -20.40 15.92 -17.83
N LYS A 45 -19.46 16.57 -17.15
CA LYS A 45 -19.34 18.02 -17.08
C LYS A 45 -17.89 18.45 -17.24
N GLU A 46 -17.69 19.51 -18.02
CA GLU A 46 -16.41 20.21 -18.06
C GLU A 46 -16.27 21.06 -16.78
N GLY A 47 -15.14 20.92 -16.09
CA GLY A 47 -14.80 21.66 -14.88
C GLY A 47 -13.53 22.48 -15.05
N ALA A 48 -13.30 23.42 -14.13
CA ALA A 48 -12.11 24.28 -14.14
C ALA A 48 -10.79 23.50 -13.94
N HIS A 49 -10.86 22.30 -13.36
CA HIS A 49 -9.72 21.44 -13.06
C HIS A 49 -9.71 20.16 -13.92
N GLY A 50 -10.46 20.17 -15.02
CA GLY A 50 -10.66 19.01 -15.89
C GLY A 50 -12.08 18.46 -15.83
N PRO A 51 -12.36 17.39 -16.60
CA PRO A 51 -13.69 16.81 -16.66
C PRO A 51 -14.07 16.07 -15.37
N VAL A 52 -15.36 16.04 -15.08
CA VAL A 52 -15.95 15.26 -14.00
C VAL A 52 -17.16 14.48 -14.49
N LEU A 53 -17.39 13.32 -13.89
CA LEU A 53 -18.57 12.48 -14.08
C LEU A 53 -19.44 12.62 -12.83
N VAL A 54 -20.56 13.34 -12.95
CA VAL A 54 -21.45 13.60 -11.82
C VAL A 54 -22.17 12.33 -11.43
N THR A 55 -21.87 11.80 -10.24
CA THR A 55 -22.33 10.47 -9.80
C THR A 55 -23.57 10.53 -8.92
N GLY A 56 -23.81 11.69 -8.28
CA GLY A 56 -24.83 11.84 -7.23
C GLY A 56 -24.49 11.12 -5.91
N ARG A 57 -23.26 10.60 -5.76
CA ARG A 57 -22.79 9.94 -4.53
C ARG A 57 -22.39 10.99 -3.49
N ALA A 58 -22.66 10.69 -2.22
CA ALA A 58 -22.27 11.56 -1.11
C ALA A 58 -20.74 11.76 -1.00
N ALA A 59 -19.96 10.75 -1.39
CA ALA A 59 -18.50 10.80 -1.36
C ALA A 59 -17.89 11.69 -2.47
N GLY A 60 -18.69 12.09 -3.48
CA GLY A 60 -18.27 12.98 -4.55
C GLY A 60 -18.39 12.38 -5.95
N ASP A 61 -17.96 13.18 -6.91
CA ASP A 61 -18.02 12.85 -8.34
C ASP A 61 -16.81 12.03 -8.78
N ALA A 62 -17.01 11.23 -9.83
CA ALA A 62 -15.95 10.45 -10.45
C ALA A 62 -15.09 11.36 -11.33
N ARG A 63 -13.80 11.08 -11.37
CA ARG A 63 -12.79 11.95 -12.00
C ARG A 63 -12.03 11.18 -13.06
N PRO A 64 -12.33 11.41 -14.35
CA PRO A 64 -11.45 11.03 -15.43
C PRO A 64 -10.15 11.83 -15.35
N ARG A 65 -9.00 11.16 -15.32
CA ARG A 65 -7.69 11.83 -15.36
C ARG A 65 -7.13 11.77 -16.78
N PRO A 66 -6.97 12.92 -17.47
CA PRO A 66 -6.32 12.97 -18.76
C PRO A 66 -4.87 12.48 -18.69
N VAL A 67 -4.34 12.00 -19.81
CA VAL A 67 -2.91 11.73 -19.97
C VAL A 67 -2.10 13.02 -19.75
N GLY A 68 -1.22 13.02 -18.76
CA GLY A 68 -0.27 14.10 -18.52
C GLY A 68 1.02 13.95 -19.33
N GLU A 69 1.91 14.93 -19.23
CA GLU A 69 3.17 14.95 -20.00
C GLU A 69 4.09 13.77 -19.70
N TYR A 70 4.11 13.30 -18.45
CA TYR A 70 4.94 12.17 -18.03
C TYR A 70 4.39 10.83 -18.54
N GLU A 71 3.06 10.69 -18.63
CA GLU A 71 2.39 9.47 -19.07
C GLU A 71 2.43 9.25 -20.58
N LYS A 72 2.59 10.32 -21.39
CA LYS A 72 2.59 10.24 -22.88
C LYS A 72 3.55 9.20 -23.46
N ARG A 73 4.62 8.85 -22.75
CA ARG A 73 5.62 7.86 -23.18
C ARG A 73 5.18 6.41 -22.95
N TYR A 74 4.10 6.21 -22.21
CA TYR A 74 3.65 4.91 -21.68
C TYR A 74 2.22 4.55 -22.09
N VAL A 75 1.56 5.43 -22.83
CA VAL A 75 0.24 5.21 -23.43
C VAL A 75 0.38 4.93 -24.93
N HIS A 76 -0.56 4.19 -25.47
CA HIS A 76 -0.60 3.70 -26.85
C HIS A 76 -1.83 4.22 -27.62
N GLY A 77 -2.41 5.34 -27.19
CA GLY A 77 -3.55 5.99 -27.85
C GLY A 77 -4.62 6.48 -26.88
N GLU A 78 -4.52 6.09 -25.61
CA GLU A 78 -5.42 6.52 -24.54
C GLU A 78 -5.39 8.05 -24.39
N SER A 79 -6.55 8.65 -24.14
CA SER A 79 -6.67 10.08 -23.79
C SER A 79 -6.82 10.29 -22.27
N TYR A 80 -7.21 9.23 -21.57
CA TYR A 80 -7.38 9.18 -20.12
C TYR A 80 -6.65 7.98 -19.57
N VAL A 81 -6.12 8.12 -18.36
CA VAL A 81 -5.34 7.05 -17.74
C VAL A 81 -5.99 6.47 -16.49
N GLU A 82 -7.10 7.07 -16.05
CA GLU A 82 -7.96 6.50 -15.02
C GLU A 82 -9.33 7.17 -14.96
N ILE A 83 -10.30 6.46 -14.37
CA ILE A 83 -11.50 7.03 -13.78
C ILE A 83 -11.45 6.71 -12.29
N ALA A 84 -11.23 7.72 -11.45
CA ALA A 84 -11.21 7.57 -10.00
C ALA A 84 -12.57 7.93 -9.39
N VAL A 85 -13.12 7.04 -8.55
CA VAL A 85 -14.42 7.18 -7.92
C VAL A 85 -14.26 7.17 -6.40
N PRO A 86 -14.47 8.32 -5.71
CA PRO A 86 -14.46 8.37 -4.26
C PRO A 86 -15.55 7.48 -3.65
N LEU A 87 -15.19 6.71 -2.62
CA LEU A 87 -16.12 5.77 -1.98
C LEU A 87 -16.66 6.30 -0.66
N ALA A 88 -15.82 6.99 0.11
CA ALA A 88 -16.14 7.54 1.41
C ALA A 88 -15.32 8.80 1.72
N THR A 89 -15.78 9.58 2.70
CA THR A 89 -15.06 10.73 3.27
C THR A 89 -14.90 10.54 4.79
N PRO A 90 -14.08 9.54 5.21
CA PRO A 90 -13.82 9.32 6.64
C PRO A 90 -13.13 10.52 7.28
N ALA A 91 -13.03 10.51 8.61
CA ALA A 91 -12.19 11.45 9.33
C ALA A 91 -10.72 11.35 8.84
N PRO A 92 -9.94 12.44 8.90
CA PRO A 92 -8.59 12.49 8.34
C PRO A 92 -7.57 11.65 9.12
N ASP A 93 -7.91 11.11 10.29
CA ASP A 93 -7.00 10.25 11.04
C ASP A 93 -6.82 8.87 10.39
N ALA A 94 -5.62 8.31 10.55
CA ALA A 94 -5.22 7.06 9.89
C ALA A 94 -6.13 5.87 10.24
N ALA A 95 -6.68 5.83 11.46
CA ALA A 95 -7.56 4.74 11.89
C ALA A 95 -8.90 4.77 11.15
N ALA A 96 -9.53 5.95 11.04
CA ALA A 96 -10.76 6.12 10.28
C ALA A 96 -10.58 5.84 8.79
N GLN A 97 -9.45 6.28 8.22
CA GLN A 97 -9.09 6.01 6.82
C GLN A 97 -8.92 4.51 6.54
N ALA A 98 -8.11 3.82 7.37
CA ALA A 98 -7.88 2.39 7.25
C ALA A 98 -9.16 1.57 7.41
N ALA A 99 -10.03 1.95 8.36
CA ALA A 99 -11.31 1.29 8.56
C ALA A 99 -12.26 1.46 7.35
N ALA A 100 -12.33 2.67 6.78
CA ALA A 100 -13.13 2.92 5.58
C ALA A 100 -12.60 2.14 4.37
N PHE A 101 -11.28 2.07 4.20
CA PHE A 101 -10.64 1.27 3.16
C PHE A 101 -10.99 -0.21 3.33
N ARG A 102 -10.85 -0.77 4.54
CA ARG A 102 -11.17 -2.17 4.83
C ARG A 102 -12.64 -2.49 4.54
N ALA A 103 -13.57 -1.62 4.92
CA ALA A 103 -14.98 -1.81 4.61
C ALA A 103 -15.23 -1.85 3.09
N ALA A 104 -14.59 -0.95 2.33
CA ALA A 104 -14.67 -0.97 0.88
C ALA A 104 -14.05 -2.25 0.28
N LYS A 105 -12.88 -2.68 0.79
CA LYS A 105 -12.24 -3.95 0.42
C LYS A 105 -13.23 -5.10 0.58
N ASP A 106 -13.85 -5.23 1.74
CA ASP A 106 -14.71 -6.36 2.07
C ASP A 106 -15.91 -6.42 1.10
N GLU A 107 -16.53 -5.29 0.77
CA GLU A 107 -17.61 -5.21 -0.23
C GLU A 107 -17.16 -5.57 -1.65
N VAL A 108 -15.99 -5.08 -2.10
CA VAL A 108 -15.49 -5.36 -3.45
C VAL A 108 -15.06 -6.83 -3.58
N THR A 109 -14.35 -7.33 -2.58
CA THR A 109 -13.87 -8.72 -2.53
C THR A 109 -15.05 -9.70 -2.51
N ALA A 110 -16.14 -9.36 -1.83
CA ALA A 110 -17.35 -10.21 -1.80
C ALA A 110 -17.98 -10.44 -3.18
N VAL A 111 -17.78 -9.54 -4.14
CA VAL A 111 -18.38 -9.64 -5.49
C VAL A 111 -17.37 -9.98 -6.59
N LEU A 112 -16.10 -9.58 -6.44
CA LEU A 112 -15.04 -9.84 -7.43
C LEU A 112 -14.14 -11.02 -7.07
N GLY A 113 -14.24 -11.53 -5.84
CA GLY A 113 -13.26 -12.48 -5.29
C GLY A 113 -11.99 -11.78 -4.81
N ASP A 114 -10.99 -12.57 -4.45
CA ASP A 114 -9.71 -12.07 -3.96
C ASP A 114 -8.99 -11.26 -5.05
N PRO A 115 -8.37 -10.12 -4.71
CA PRO A 115 -7.58 -9.35 -5.67
C PRO A 115 -6.36 -10.15 -6.14
N SER A 116 -5.94 -9.96 -7.39
CA SER A 116 -4.76 -10.66 -7.93
C SER A 116 -3.45 -10.06 -7.40
N VAL A 117 -3.50 -8.80 -6.98
CA VAL A 117 -2.37 -8.02 -6.47
C VAL A 117 -2.80 -7.18 -5.26
N MET A 118 -1.92 -7.05 -4.28
CA MET A 118 -2.09 -6.13 -3.15
C MET A 118 -0.78 -5.43 -2.81
N GLY A 119 -0.81 -4.32 -2.10
CA GLY A 119 0.42 -3.71 -1.63
C GLY A 119 0.22 -2.35 -1.00
N SER A 120 1.34 -1.63 -0.90
CA SER A 120 1.39 -0.19 -0.69
C SER A 120 2.20 0.44 -1.81
N HIS A 121 1.69 1.51 -2.39
CA HIS A 121 2.43 2.30 -3.39
C HIS A 121 3.62 3.01 -2.74
N GLY A 122 3.51 3.42 -1.47
CA GLY A 122 4.38 4.44 -0.89
C GLY A 122 4.33 5.73 -1.72
N ASP A 123 5.48 6.40 -1.84
CA ASP A 123 5.67 7.58 -2.67
C ASP A 123 6.00 7.16 -4.11
N MET A 124 5.01 7.32 -4.99
CA MET A 124 5.10 7.02 -6.43
C MET A 124 4.97 8.29 -7.29
N GLY A 125 5.27 9.49 -6.75
CA GLY A 125 5.32 10.70 -7.58
C GLY A 125 6.28 10.48 -8.77
N PRO A 126 5.95 10.84 -10.04
CA PRO A 126 4.93 11.76 -10.57
C PRO A 126 3.64 11.12 -11.13
N PHE A 127 3.43 9.81 -11.01
CA PHE A 127 2.31 9.12 -11.68
C PHE A 127 1.01 9.11 -10.88
N TYR A 128 1.13 9.29 -9.58
CA TYR A 128 0.02 9.44 -8.65
C TYR A 128 0.06 10.83 -8.03
N ASP A 129 -1.13 11.37 -7.73
CA ASP A 129 -1.23 12.51 -6.83
C ASP A 129 -0.55 12.14 -5.50
N SER A 130 0.10 13.12 -4.86
CA SER A 130 0.86 12.96 -3.60
C SER A 130 0.22 11.96 -2.62
N GLU A 131 1.04 11.09 -2.04
CA GLU A 131 0.63 10.04 -1.09
C GLU A 131 -0.30 10.59 0.01
N PRO A 132 -1.34 9.85 0.42
CA PRO A 132 -2.10 10.18 1.63
C PRO A 132 -1.20 10.10 2.87
N ASP A 133 -1.31 11.08 3.78
CA ASP A 133 -0.48 11.17 4.99
C ASP A 133 -0.59 9.97 5.96
N TRP A 134 -1.48 9.01 5.70
CA TRP A 134 -1.75 7.83 6.52
C TRP A 134 -1.20 6.52 5.93
N GLY A 135 -0.67 6.55 4.70
CA GLY A 135 -0.19 5.39 3.94
C GLY A 135 -0.89 5.24 2.58
N ALA A 136 -0.41 4.30 1.77
CA ALA A 136 -0.84 4.13 0.39
C ALA A 136 -1.31 2.70 0.03
N PRO A 137 -2.14 2.03 0.85
CA PRO A 137 -2.57 0.68 0.56
C PRO A 137 -3.38 0.62 -0.75
N PHE A 138 -3.21 -0.48 -1.47
CA PHE A 138 -4.00 -0.77 -2.67
C PHE A 138 -4.29 -2.26 -2.83
N LEU A 139 -5.37 -2.55 -3.54
CA LEU A 139 -5.80 -3.88 -3.96
C LEU A 139 -6.23 -3.80 -5.42
N ARG A 140 -5.84 -4.79 -6.21
CA ARG A 140 -6.04 -4.74 -7.67
C ARG A 140 -6.62 -6.05 -8.18
N TRP A 141 -7.70 -5.90 -8.94
CA TRP A 141 -8.33 -6.95 -9.74
C TRP A 141 -7.91 -6.74 -11.19
N ARG A 142 -6.85 -7.43 -11.59
CA ARG A 142 -6.27 -7.30 -12.93
C ARG A 142 -7.23 -7.89 -13.97
N GLY A 143 -7.59 -7.07 -14.95
CA GLY A 143 -8.27 -7.54 -16.16
C GLY A 143 -7.35 -7.45 -17.36
N ARG A 144 -7.83 -7.87 -18.53
CA ARG A 144 -7.00 -7.88 -19.75
C ARG A 144 -6.86 -6.49 -20.38
N ALA A 145 -7.97 -5.77 -20.51
CA ALA A 145 -7.99 -4.41 -21.07
C ALA A 145 -7.96 -3.38 -19.96
N ASN A 146 -8.85 -3.54 -18.99
CA ASN A 146 -9.01 -2.64 -17.86
C ASN A 146 -8.70 -3.37 -16.56
N THR A 147 -8.08 -2.65 -15.65
CA THR A 147 -7.79 -3.12 -14.30
C THR A 147 -8.54 -2.23 -13.32
N LEU A 148 -9.17 -2.85 -12.32
CA LEU A 148 -9.80 -2.15 -11.22
C LEU A 148 -8.88 -2.17 -10.00
N GLU A 149 -8.64 -1.01 -9.42
CA GLU A 149 -7.86 -0.84 -8.19
C GLU A 149 -8.71 -0.16 -7.12
N LEU A 150 -8.73 -0.73 -5.91
CA LEU A 150 -9.10 -0.01 -4.71
C LEU A 150 -7.82 0.57 -4.12
N ARG A 151 -7.69 1.90 -4.07
CA ARG A 151 -6.50 2.57 -3.54
C ARG A 151 -6.85 3.61 -2.48
N ALA A 152 -5.88 3.90 -1.63
CA ALA A 152 -5.97 5.03 -0.73
C ALA A 152 -5.90 6.34 -1.53
N GLY A 153 -6.92 7.17 -1.38
CA GLY A 153 -6.93 8.54 -1.87
C GLY A 153 -6.72 9.55 -0.75
N LYS A 154 -6.49 10.80 -1.14
CA LYS A 154 -6.19 11.90 -0.20
C LYS A 154 -7.27 12.14 0.86
N ALA A 155 -8.54 11.88 0.52
CA ALA A 155 -9.68 12.14 1.39
C ALA A 155 -10.40 10.87 1.86
N GLY A 156 -9.96 9.69 1.42
CA GLY A 156 -10.70 8.44 1.56
C GLY A 156 -10.30 7.41 0.51
N PRO A 157 -10.79 6.17 0.63
CA PRO A 157 -10.60 5.13 -0.37
C PRO A 157 -11.32 5.46 -1.69
N GLU A 158 -10.71 5.04 -2.80
CA GLU A 158 -11.21 5.27 -4.15
C GLU A 158 -11.20 3.97 -4.95
N LEU A 159 -12.24 3.73 -5.74
CA LEU A 159 -12.21 2.74 -6.82
C LEU A 159 -11.71 3.41 -8.09
N VAL A 160 -10.70 2.84 -8.72
CA VAL A 160 -10.00 3.40 -9.86
C VAL A 160 -9.98 2.37 -10.97
N LEU A 161 -10.65 2.69 -12.07
CA LEU A 161 -10.52 1.93 -13.31
C LEU A 161 -9.35 2.51 -14.10
N GLN A 162 -8.48 1.66 -14.65
CA GLN A 162 -7.30 2.06 -15.42
C GLN A 162 -7.09 1.16 -16.65
N PRO A 163 -6.45 1.64 -17.74
CA PRO A 163 -5.95 0.75 -18.78
C PRO A 163 -4.82 -0.11 -18.19
N THR A 164 -4.88 -1.42 -18.42
CA THR A 164 -3.99 -2.39 -17.75
C THR A 164 -2.53 -2.20 -18.13
N ASP A 165 -2.23 -2.13 -19.43
CA ASP A 165 -0.84 -2.04 -19.91
C ASP A 165 -0.14 -0.74 -19.45
N PRO A 166 -0.73 0.47 -19.58
CA PRO A 166 -0.11 1.69 -19.05
C PRO A 166 0.07 1.65 -17.53
N ALA A 167 -0.93 1.20 -16.77
CA ALA A 167 -0.82 1.12 -15.32
C ALA A 167 0.38 0.26 -14.90
N GLU A 168 0.55 -0.91 -15.50
CA GLU A 168 1.68 -1.81 -15.23
C GLU A 168 3.02 -1.28 -15.70
N ASN A 169 3.07 -0.64 -16.86
CA ASN A 169 4.30 -0.05 -17.40
C ASN A 169 4.88 1.03 -16.48
N TRP A 170 4.03 1.79 -15.77
CA TRP A 170 4.49 2.77 -14.80
C TRP A 170 5.17 2.10 -13.60
N PHE A 171 4.55 1.06 -13.03
CA PHE A 171 5.14 0.28 -11.93
C PHE A 171 6.49 -0.29 -12.31
N TRP A 172 6.59 -0.92 -13.49
CA TRP A 172 7.85 -1.52 -13.96
C TRP A 172 9.01 -0.50 -14.00
N ARG A 173 8.72 0.76 -14.38
CA ARG A 173 9.77 1.76 -14.65
C ARG A 173 10.14 2.64 -13.46
N GLN A 174 9.34 2.70 -12.41
CA GLN A 174 9.71 3.43 -11.18
C GLN A 174 10.82 2.75 -10.35
N GLY A 175 11.38 1.62 -10.80
CA GLY A 175 12.26 0.81 -9.96
C GLY A 175 13.68 0.56 -10.46
N VAL A 176 14.23 1.29 -11.45
CA VAL A 176 15.58 0.94 -11.95
C VAL A 176 16.68 1.66 -11.16
N GLY A 177 17.00 1.12 -9.99
CA GLY A 177 18.31 1.26 -9.33
C GLY A 177 18.63 2.60 -8.64
N GLU A 178 17.74 3.58 -8.70
CA GLU A 178 17.88 4.85 -7.97
C GLU A 178 17.27 4.73 -6.56
N GLU A 179 17.99 5.17 -5.53
CA GLU A 179 17.47 5.17 -4.15
C GLU A 179 16.22 6.04 -4.06
N HIS A 180 15.22 5.59 -3.29
CA HIS A 180 13.92 6.28 -3.12
C HIS A 180 13.03 6.34 -4.35
N SER A 181 13.37 5.61 -5.41
CA SER A 181 12.52 5.56 -6.62
C SER A 181 11.17 4.87 -6.39
N ILE A 182 11.07 4.07 -5.32
CA ILE A 182 9.86 3.44 -4.79
C ILE A 182 10.01 3.28 -3.27
N SER A 183 8.96 3.49 -2.47
CA SER A 183 9.01 3.37 -0.99
C SER A 183 7.99 2.38 -0.38
N GLY A 184 7.16 1.73 -1.19
CA GLY A 184 6.17 0.73 -0.76
C GLY A 184 6.57 -0.75 -0.95
N PHE A 185 5.56 -1.62 -1.00
CA PHE A 185 5.69 -3.06 -1.23
C PHE A 185 4.61 -3.57 -2.16
N PHE A 186 4.90 -4.65 -2.88
CA PHE A 186 3.98 -5.24 -3.84
C PHE A 186 3.88 -6.74 -3.63
N GLY A 187 2.66 -7.24 -3.55
CA GLY A 187 2.31 -8.64 -3.39
C GLY A 187 1.45 -9.14 -4.54
N SER A 188 1.70 -10.38 -4.98
CA SER A 188 0.86 -11.05 -5.99
C SER A 188 0.53 -12.47 -5.56
N ASN A 189 -0.67 -12.94 -5.91
CA ASN A 189 -1.07 -14.33 -5.69
C ASN A 189 -0.92 -15.15 -6.99
N ARG A 190 -1.29 -16.43 -6.93
CA ARG A 190 -1.20 -17.38 -8.08
C ARG A 190 -2.39 -17.28 -9.05
N ASP A 191 -2.97 -16.10 -9.23
CA ASP A 191 -4.04 -15.89 -10.20
C ASP A 191 -3.50 -15.94 -11.65
N GLU A 192 -4.23 -16.58 -12.56
CA GLU A 192 -3.92 -16.59 -14.00
C GLU A 192 -3.93 -15.18 -14.60
N ALA A 193 -4.74 -14.29 -14.01
CA ALA A 193 -4.74 -12.88 -14.32
C ALA A 193 -3.36 -12.26 -14.12
N ASN A 194 -2.42 -12.83 -13.35
CA ASN A 194 -1.06 -12.29 -13.20
C ASN A 194 -0.06 -12.78 -14.27
N ILE A 195 -0.49 -13.56 -15.27
CA ILE A 195 0.39 -13.97 -16.37
C ILE A 195 0.92 -12.73 -17.11
N GLY A 196 2.25 -12.63 -17.19
CA GLY A 196 2.94 -11.51 -17.82
C GLY A 196 3.06 -10.25 -16.96
N LEU A 197 2.64 -10.29 -15.69
CA LEU A 197 2.83 -9.19 -14.75
C LEU A 197 4.33 -8.93 -14.53
N GLY A 198 4.74 -7.69 -14.77
CA GLY A 198 6.07 -7.20 -14.41
C GLY A 198 6.05 -6.59 -12.99
N PHE A 199 7.12 -6.83 -12.23
CA PHE A 199 7.31 -6.22 -10.91
C PHE A 199 8.21 -4.98 -11.00
N PRO A 200 7.97 -3.93 -10.20
CA PRO A 200 8.92 -2.83 -10.11
C PRO A 200 10.32 -3.36 -9.81
N GLY A 201 11.34 -2.74 -10.41
CA GLY A 201 12.71 -2.99 -9.94
C GLY A 201 12.89 -2.49 -8.50
N GLY A 202 13.82 -3.10 -7.77
CA GLY A 202 14.24 -2.61 -6.46
C GLY A 202 15.44 -1.67 -6.57
N TRP A 203 15.77 -1.04 -5.46
CA TRP A 203 17.02 -0.31 -5.26
C TRP A 203 17.73 -0.86 -4.02
N THR A 204 18.98 -0.47 -3.83
CA THR A 204 19.78 -0.91 -2.67
C THR A 204 20.29 0.32 -1.92
N ALA A 205 20.01 0.37 -0.62
CA ALA A 205 20.46 1.42 0.26
C ALA A 205 21.98 1.41 0.39
N ARG A 206 22.58 2.57 0.19
CA ARG A 206 24.03 2.82 0.24
C ARG A 206 24.45 3.47 1.55
N SER A 207 23.49 3.89 2.38
CA SER A 207 23.77 4.57 3.65
C SER A 207 22.77 4.19 4.73
N TRP A 208 23.20 4.31 5.99
CA TRP A 208 22.31 4.14 7.15
C TRP A 208 21.24 5.24 7.23
N GLU A 209 21.52 6.44 6.70
CA GLU A 209 20.52 7.51 6.60
C GLU A 209 19.37 7.11 5.66
N THR A 210 19.72 6.54 4.51
CA THR A 210 18.78 5.98 3.55
C THR A 210 17.90 4.89 4.18
N VAL A 211 18.52 3.91 4.87
CA VAL A 211 17.78 2.86 5.58
C VAL A 211 16.87 3.46 6.66
N THR A 212 17.38 4.40 7.45
CA THR A 212 16.62 5.03 8.54
C THR A 212 15.37 5.74 8.03
N ARG A 213 15.49 6.46 6.90
CA ARG A 213 14.35 7.12 6.27
C ARG A 213 13.34 6.10 5.75
N SER A 214 13.76 5.18 4.88
CA SER A 214 12.86 4.19 4.27
C SER A 214 12.16 3.31 5.32
N LEU A 215 12.90 2.86 6.33
CA LEU A 215 12.33 2.09 7.43
C LEU A 215 11.41 2.95 8.29
N GLY A 216 11.72 4.23 8.46
CA GLY A 216 10.88 5.17 9.20
C GLY A 216 9.53 5.41 8.53
N ASP A 217 9.53 5.63 7.21
CA ASP A 217 8.32 5.82 6.42
C ASP A 217 7.48 4.53 6.44
N PHE A 218 8.12 3.37 6.20
CA PHE A 218 7.49 2.06 6.27
C PHE A 218 6.83 1.79 7.63
N LEU A 219 7.58 1.91 8.74
CA LEU A 219 7.06 1.64 10.09
C LEU A 219 5.98 2.65 10.53
N GLY A 220 6.02 3.87 10.00
CA GLY A 220 5.02 4.91 10.27
C GLY A 220 3.65 4.55 9.69
N ALA A 221 3.62 4.05 8.45
CA ALA A 221 2.38 3.71 7.74
C ALA A 221 1.88 2.29 8.05
N LEU A 222 2.78 1.36 8.40
CA LEU A 222 2.49 -0.08 8.45
C LEU A 222 1.21 -0.47 9.20
N PRO A 223 0.87 0.05 10.40
CA PRO A 223 -0.38 -0.34 11.06
C PRO A 223 -1.63 0.06 10.30
N ALA A 224 -1.63 1.24 9.67
CA ALA A 224 -2.77 1.71 8.91
C ALA A 224 -2.92 0.87 7.63
N GLU A 225 -1.82 0.56 6.96
CA GLU A 225 -1.79 -0.30 5.77
C GLU A 225 -2.20 -1.73 6.08
N ALA A 226 -1.65 -2.34 7.14
CA ALA A 226 -2.01 -3.69 7.58
C ALA A 226 -3.49 -3.77 7.98
N THR A 227 -4.00 -2.76 8.69
CA THR A 227 -5.43 -2.67 9.06
C THR A 227 -6.32 -2.54 7.82
N ALA A 228 -5.95 -1.67 6.88
CA ALA A 228 -6.70 -1.41 5.65
C ALA A 228 -6.74 -2.66 4.75
N LEU A 229 -5.58 -3.30 4.56
CA LEU A 229 -5.44 -4.54 3.81
C LEU A 229 -6.02 -5.74 4.56
N GLY A 230 -6.25 -5.64 5.87
CA GLY A 230 -6.76 -6.71 6.71
C GLY A 230 -5.82 -7.92 6.78
N VAL A 231 -4.50 -7.66 6.79
CA VAL A 231 -3.46 -8.69 6.82
C VAL A 231 -2.61 -8.58 8.09
N ARG A 232 -1.85 -9.62 8.39
CA ARG A 232 -0.83 -9.59 9.44
C ARG A 232 0.56 -9.85 8.87
N PHE A 233 1.47 -8.93 9.13
CA PHE A 233 2.88 -9.06 8.83
C PHE A 233 3.64 -9.66 10.01
N ALA A 234 4.57 -10.55 9.70
CA ALA A 234 5.66 -10.97 10.57
C ALA A 234 6.94 -10.89 9.73
N MET A 235 7.82 -9.96 10.09
CA MET A 235 8.98 -9.59 9.29
C MET A 235 10.25 -9.70 10.13
N PRO A 236 10.94 -10.84 10.07
CA PRO A 236 12.25 -10.97 10.69
C PRO A 236 13.29 -10.11 9.95
N PHE A 237 14.14 -9.45 10.73
CA PHE A 237 15.31 -8.73 10.24
C PHE A 237 16.57 -9.41 10.78
N TYR A 238 17.40 -9.90 9.87
CA TYR A 238 18.67 -10.52 10.18
C TYR A 238 19.80 -9.52 10.02
N GLY A 239 20.82 -9.61 10.87
CA GLY A 239 21.99 -8.75 10.81
C GLY A 239 23.25 -9.56 10.51
N ARG A 240 23.75 -9.50 9.28
CA ARG A 240 25.02 -10.12 8.94
C ARG A 240 26.17 -9.42 9.68
N ASN A 241 26.96 -10.22 10.37
CA ASN A 241 28.20 -9.81 11.01
C ASN A 241 29.34 -10.72 10.54
N SER A 242 30.53 -10.56 11.13
CA SER A 242 31.73 -11.34 10.76
C SER A 242 31.61 -12.86 10.92
N ARG A 243 30.57 -13.39 11.59
CA ARG A 243 30.44 -14.81 11.95
C ARG A 243 29.16 -15.48 11.44
N SER A 244 28.08 -14.72 11.27
CA SER A 244 26.73 -15.27 11.00
C SER A 244 25.77 -14.14 10.61
N ALA A 245 24.48 -14.46 10.39
CA ALA A 245 23.40 -13.50 10.26
C ALA A 245 22.27 -13.84 11.24
N PRO A 246 22.43 -13.57 12.55
CA PRO A 246 21.39 -13.83 13.54
C PRO A 246 20.17 -12.95 13.31
N LEU A 247 19.01 -13.44 13.75
CA LEU A 247 17.81 -12.61 13.89
C LEU A 247 18.13 -11.48 14.87
N LEU A 248 17.86 -10.24 14.47
CA LEU A 248 18.00 -9.08 15.35
C LEU A 248 16.64 -8.56 15.79
N PHE A 249 15.69 -8.49 14.87
CA PHE A 249 14.35 -7.96 15.13
C PHE A 249 13.30 -8.84 14.51
N GLU A 250 12.13 -8.91 15.16
CA GLU A 250 10.93 -9.39 14.51
C GLU A 250 9.87 -8.29 14.57
N VAL A 251 9.55 -7.74 13.40
CA VAL A 251 8.52 -6.71 13.23
C VAL A 251 7.20 -7.40 12.95
N VAL A 252 6.26 -7.31 13.89
CA VAL A 252 4.93 -7.91 13.76
C VAL A 252 3.88 -6.82 13.71
N CYS A 253 3.03 -6.85 12.70
CA CYS A 253 1.99 -5.84 12.53
C CYS A 253 0.68 -6.45 12.04
N GLY A 254 -0.38 -6.29 12.82
CA GLY A 254 -1.76 -6.43 12.37
C GLY A 254 -2.46 -5.10 12.64
N ASP A 255 -3.44 -5.11 13.54
CA ASP A 255 -4.08 -3.86 14.02
C ASP A 255 -3.14 -2.99 14.87
N ARG A 256 -2.01 -3.56 15.33
CA ARG A 256 -0.95 -2.87 16.09
C ARG A 256 0.43 -3.34 15.66
N LEU A 257 1.39 -2.43 15.68
CA LEU A 257 2.81 -2.70 15.47
C LEU A 257 3.49 -3.05 16.79
N SER A 258 4.12 -4.22 16.83
CA SER A 258 4.99 -4.68 17.92
C SER A 258 6.31 -5.13 17.33
N ILE A 259 7.40 -4.82 18.01
CA ILE A 259 8.74 -5.21 17.56
C ILE A 259 9.44 -5.94 18.70
N GLY A 260 9.90 -7.16 18.41
CA GLY A 260 10.77 -7.95 19.27
C GLY A 260 12.24 -7.73 18.94
N CYS A 261 13.12 -7.82 19.93
CA CYS A 261 14.56 -7.65 19.78
C CYS A 261 15.34 -8.84 20.38
N PHE A 262 16.21 -9.41 19.54
CA PHE A 262 16.97 -10.64 19.76
C PHE A 262 18.48 -10.38 19.79
N VAL A 263 18.89 -9.14 20.04
CA VAL A 263 20.33 -8.80 20.07
C VAL A 263 21.10 -9.56 21.15
N PRO A 264 22.42 -9.78 20.93
CA PRO A 264 23.29 -10.42 21.91
C PRO A 264 23.30 -9.72 23.28
N ASP A 265 23.59 -10.49 24.35
CA ASP A 265 23.59 -10.01 25.74
C ASP A 265 24.61 -8.90 26.05
N ASP A 266 25.65 -8.76 25.23
CA ASP A 266 26.65 -7.69 25.35
C ASP A 266 26.19 -6.35 24.76
N VAL A 267 25.02 -6.31 24.10
CA VAL A 267 24.37 -5.09 23.65
C VAL A 267 23.42 -4.57 24.73
N ASP A 268 23.64 -3.32 25.19
CA ASP A 268 22.74 -2.65 26.13
C ASP A 268 21.48 -2.13 25.43
N ALA A 269 20.52 -3.02 25.21
CA ALA A 269 19.26 -2.71 24.56
C ALA A 269 18.42 -1.67 25.35
N ALA A 270 18.47 -1.67 26.69
CA ALA A 270 17.74 -0.69 27.48
C ALA A 270 18.25 0.74 27.21
N ALA A 271 19.58 0.93 27.14
CA ALA A 271 20.17 2.22 26.79
C ALA A 271 19.82 2.70 25.38
N LEU A 272 19.48 1.77 24.47
CA LEU A 272 19.03 2.06 23.11
C LEU A 272 17.53 2.36 23.01
N GLY A 273 16.79 2.28 24.12
CA GLY A 273 15.36 2.64 24.18
C GLY A 273 14.39 1.47 24.15
N TRP A 274 14.87 0.23 24.27
CA TRP A 274 14.01 -0.94 24.33
C TRP A 274 13.38 -1.12 25.71
N GLY A 275 12.10 -1.49 25.74
CA GLY A 275 11.40 -1.90 26.94
C GLY A 275 11.28 -3.41 27.09
N THR A 276 10.61 -3.84 28.15
CA THR A 276 10.34 -5.24 28.48
C THR A 276 8.85 -5.58 28.35
N VAL A 277 8.49 -6.85 28.51
CA VAL A 277 7.08 -7.27 28.59
C VAL A 277 6.31 -6.62 29.74
N ALA A 278 6.96 -6.31 30.86
CA ALA A 278 6.30 -5.66 31.98
C ALA A 278 5.91 -4.21 31.62
N GLU A 279 6.72 -3.54 30.80
CA GLU A 279 6.47 -2.19 30.30
C GLU A 279 5.51 -2.18 29.11
N HIS A 280 5.55 -3.25 28.29
CA HIS A 280 4.73 -3.42 27.09
C HIS A 280 3.90 -4.72 27.14
N PRO A 281 2.95 -4.88 28.08
CA PRO A 281 2.28 -6.15 28.33
C PRO A 281 1.42 -6.64 27.15
N ARG A 282 0.99 -5.74 26.25
CA ARG A 282 0.21 -6.09 25.05
C ARG A 282 0.98 -6.91 24.02
N THR A 283 2.30 -6.93 24.09
CA THR A 283 3.17 -7.68 23.18
C THR A 283 3.34 -9.15 23.58
N ALA A 284 2.90 -9.56 24.78
CA ALA A 284 3.15 -10.90 25.31
C ALA A 284 2.50 -12.03 24.48
N ALA A 285 1.38 -11.75 23.81
CA ALA A 285 0.67 -12.73 22.98
C ALA A 285 1.18 -12.81 21.53
N VAL A 286 2.20 -12.02 21.19
CA VAL A 286 2.66 -11.85 19.80
C VAL A 286 3.67 -12.92 19.41
N PHE A 287 4.50 -13.37 20.35
CA PHE A 287 5.63 -14.28 20.12
C PHE A 287 5.38 -15.61 20.84
N ALA A 288 5.30 -16.72 20.10
CA ALA A 288 4.93 -18.03 20.65
C ALA A 288 6.15 -18.92 20.98
N ASP A 289 7.16 -18.92 20.11
CA ASP A 289 8.27 -19.90 20.16
C ASP A 289 9.62 -19.30 20.58
N ASP A 290 9.80 -17.98 20.43
CA ASP A 290 11.05 -17.27 20.76
C ASP A 290 10.68 -15.92 21.40
N ASP A 291 10.34 -15.93 22.69
CA ASP A 291 9.81 -14.74 23.41
C ASP A 291 10.94 -13.73 23.68
N PRO A 292 11.05 -12.63 22.92
CA PRO A 292 12.18 -11.73 23.03
C PRO A 292 12.09 -10.95 24.33
N LYS A 293 13.18 -10.90 25.10
CA LYS A 293 13.22 -10.11 26.34
C LYS A 293 12.87 -8.64 26.09
N TRP A 294 13.44 -8.09 25.02
CA TRP A 294 13.36 -6.68 24.65
C TRP A 294 12.32 -6.47 23.56
N ARG A 295 11.48 -5.46 23.74
CA ARG A 295 10.33 -5.23 22.87
C ARG A 295 9.80 -3.82 22.93
N VAL A 296 9.03 -3.44 21.91
CA VAL A 296 8.30 -2.17 21.82
C VAL A 296 6.89 -2.43 21.32
N ASP A 297 5.88 -1.81 21.96
CA ASP A 297 4.53 -1.62 21.41
C ASP A 297 4.48 -0.22 20.78
N ALA A 298 4.45 -0.16 19.46
CA ALA A 298 4.47 1.09 18.70
C ALA A 298 3.07 1.64 18.39
N GLY A 299 2.00 0.88 18.71
CA GLY A 299 0.65 1.36 18.53
C GLY A 299 -0.09 0.89 17.29
N GLY A 300 -1.32 1.37 17.15
CA GLY A 300 -2.18 1.16 15.98
C GLY A 300 -2.04 2.28 14.92
N PRO A 301 -2.96 2.36 13.95
CA PRO A 301 -2.90 3.35 12.87
C PRO A 301 -2.67 4.79 13.37
N GLY A 302 -1.61 5.43 12.87
CA GLY A 302 -1.23 6.82 13.20
C GLY A 302 -0.51 7.02 14.54
N GLU A 303 -0.32 5.96 15.34
CA GLU A 303 0.42 6.02 16.62
C GLU A 303 1.97 5.92 16.47
N PRO A 304 2.54 5.11 15.55
CA PRO A 304 3.98 4.93 15.48
C PRO A 304 4.74 6.21 15.17
N LYS A 305 5.84 6.40 15.90
CA LYS A 305 6.87 7.39 15.56
C LYS A 305 7.89 6.74 14.64
N GLY A 306 7.52 6.51 13.39
CA GLY A 306 8.29 5.73 12.41
C GLY A 306 9.79 6.04 12.39
N ARG A 307 10.17 7.32 12.25
CA ARG A 307 11.57 7.75 12.29
C ARG A 307 12.31 7.36 13.58
N ALA A 308 11.69 7.57 14.74
CA ALA A 308 12.32 7.25 16.02
C ALA A 308 12.51 5.72 16.19
N LEU A 309 11.54 4.93 15.71
CA LEU A 309 11.66 3.48 15.67
C LEU A 309 12.79 3.05 14.74
N ALA A 310 12.88 3.61 13.55
CA ALA A 310 13.94 3.30 12.60
C ALA A 310 15.34 3.67 13.14
N GLU A 311 15.49 4.83 13.77
CA GLU A 311 16.72 5.26 14.43
C GLU A 311 17.13 4.27 15.54
N MET A 312 16.16 3.81 16.35
CA MET A 312 16.38 2.78 17.37
C MET A 312 16.84 1.44 16.75
N LEU A 313 16.17 0.96 15.69
CA LEU A 313 16.52 -0.29 15.02
C LEU A 313 17.92 -0.23 14.39
N VAL A 314 18.25 0.86 13.69
CA VAL A 314 19.58 1.07 13.09
C VAL A 314 20.66 1.18 14.16
N ALA A 315 20.44 1.93 15.23
CA ALA A 315 21.38 2.01 16.34
C ALA A 315 21.64 0.63 16.97
N THR A 316 20.57 -0.16 17.12
CA THR A 316 20.64 -1.52 17.67
C THR A 316 21.37 -2.48 16.74
N ALA A 317 21.11 -2.44 15.43
CA ALA A 317 21.80 -3.26 14.45
C ALA A 317 23.31 -2.97 14.42
N ARG A 318 23.68 -1.69 14.45
CA ARG A 318 25.09 -1.26 14.50
C ARG A 318 25.77 -1.69 15.79
N ALA A 319 25.09 -1.61 16.93
CA ALA A 319 25.60 -2.10 18.21
C ALA A 319 25.80 -3.63 18.20
N ALA A 320 24.94 -4.38 17.49
CA ALA A 320 25.07 -5.82 17.27
C ALA A 320 26.14 -6.21 16.24
N GLY A 321 26.89 -5.24 15.69
CA GLY A 321 28.02 -5.48 14.79
C GLY A 321 27.67 -5.52 13.31
N VAL A 322 26.49 -5.05 12.90
CA VAL A 322 26.14 -4.86 11.49
C VAL A 322 26.84 -3.59 10.99
N SER A 323 27.84 -3.75 10.13
CA SER A 323 28.67 -2.64 9.66
C SER A 323 28.02 -1.81 8.56
N GLU A 324 27.37 -2.48 7.60
CA GLU A 324 26.87 -1.86 6.38
C GLU A 324 25.34 -2.05 6.22
N PRO A 325 24.63 -1.11 5.56
CA PRO A 325 23.21 -1.23 5.26
C PRO A 325 22.80 -2.56 4.62
N THR A 326 23.61 -3.05 3.68
CA THR A 326 23.38 -4.31 2.94
C THR A 326 23.54 -5.57 3.80
N ASP A 327 24.03 -5.42 5.03
CA ASP A 327 24.12 -6.51 5.99
C ASP A 327 22.89 -6.59 6.89
N LEU A 328 21.98 -5.60 6.84
CA LEU A 328 20.64 -5.72 7.39
C LEU A 328 19.72 -6.34 6.33
N ILE A 329 19.15 -7.51 6.63
CA ILE A 329 18.47 -8.37 5.66
C ILE A 329 17.03 -8.59 6.13
N VAL A 330 16.07 -8.44 5.22
CA VAL A 330 14.68 -8.86 5.46
C VAL A 330 14.60 -10.37 5.23
N GLY A 331 14.14 -11.14 6.21
CA GLY A 331 14.00 -12.58 6.06
C GLY A 331 12.94 -12.96 5.02
N GLY A 332 13.20 -14.00 4.24
CA GLY A 332 12.27 -14.51 3.23
C GLY A 332 10.90 -14.93 3.78
N GLU A 333 10.77 -15.16 5.08
CA GLU A 333 9.49 -15.42 5.75
C GLU A 333 8.53 -14.24 5.61
N ALA A 334 9.05 -13.01 5.57
CA ALA A 334 8.28 -11.78 5.35
C ALA A 334 7.64 -11.73 3.95
N CYS A 335 8.17 -12.49 2.99
CA CYS A 335 7.76 -12.44 1.59
C CYS A 335 6.52 -13.27 1.30
N TYR A 336 5.83 -13.82 2.30
CA TYR A 336 4.55 -14.50 2.12
C TYR A 336 3.52 -14.07 3.16
N VAL A 337 2.44 -13.43 2.70
CA VAL A 337 1.36 -12.93 3.57
C VAL A 337 0.02 -13.29 2.94
N ASP A 338 -0.81 -14.03 3.67
CA ASP A 338 -2.21 -14.35 3.32
C ASP A 338 -2.43 -14.78 1.86
N GLY A 339 -1.53 -15.62 1.32
CA GLY A 339 -1.66 -16.13 -0.05
C GLY A 339 -0.85 -15.38 -1.12
N TYR A 340 -0.23 -14.25 -0.75
CA TYR A 340 0.53 -13.40 -1.66
C TYR A 340 2.03 -13.54 -1.44
N SER A 341 2.79 -13.56 -2.53
CA SER A 341 4.24 -13.39 -2.52
C SER A 341 4.57 -11.91 -2.57
N LEU A 342 5.22 -11.38 -1.54
CA LEU A 342 5.52 -9.96 -1.35
C LEU A 342 6.99 -9.64 -1.61
N THR A 343 7.21 -8.44 -2.13
CA THR A 343 8.54 -7.83 -2.19
C THR A 343 8.48 -6.40 -1.66
N PHE A 344 9.40 -6.06 -0.75
CA PHE A 344 9.49 -4.76 -0.08
C PHE A 344 10.51 -3.85 -0.77
N TYR A 345 10.21 -3.40 -2.00
CA TYR A 345 11.12 -2.57 -2.80
C TYR A 345 11.53 -1.27 -2.09
N GLY A 346 10.63 -0.74 -1.26
CA GLY A 346 10.83 0.53 -0.56
C GLY A 346 11.86 0.54 0.55
N LEU A 347 12.23 -0.62 1.08
CA LEU A 347 13.20 -0.70 2.17
C LEU A 347 14.65 -0.53 1.68
N GLY A 348 14.91 -0.81 0.40
CA GLY A 348 16.28 -0.78 -0.13
C GLY A 348 17.20 -1.85 0.50
N LEU A 349 16.62 -2.87 1.15
CA LEU A 349 17.35 -3.93 1.85
C LEU A 349 17.31 -5.23 1.04
N PRO A 350 18.35 -6.07 1.13
CA PRO A 350 18.30 -7.41 0.58
C PRO A 350 17.25 -8.28 1.29
N THR A 351 16.67 -9.21 0.54
CA THR A 351 15.88 -10.32 1.07
C THR A 351 16.75 -11.58 1.11
N GLY A 352 16.72 -12.34 2.20
CA GLY A 352 17.62 -13.48 2.42
C GLY A 352 16.97 -14.70 3.03
#